data_AF-A0A4Q6E1A7-F1
#
_entry.id   AF-A0A4Q6E1A7-F1
#
_cell.length_a   1.000
_cell.length_b   1.000
_cell.length_c   1.000
_cell.angle_alpha   90.00
_cell.angle_beta   90.00
_cell.angle_gamma   90.00
#
_symmetry.space_group_name_H-M   'P 1'
#
loop_
_entity.id
_entity.type
_entity.pdbx_description
1 polymer ?
#
loop_
_entity_poly.entity_id
_entity_poly.type
_entity_poly.pdbx_seq_one_letter_code
_entity_poly.pdbx_strand_id
1 'polypeptide(L)'
;MIVSLTIVRYKKAFIPFALLAMAIHRLPLMLQKGCTFWKLLGTGRNGTFDLQPDWQQWGLLAVWENREDFDKFQSNSFIAKWWKQFGKESWTILCSPLQSHGKWDGREPFGKTNNTDYTGPVAVLTRATIRLNKLKGFWSNVDSVAKIMAAAPGFITSIGIGEAPVYRQATFSI
;
A
#
# COMPACT_ATOMS: atom_id res chain seq x y z
N MET A 1 -1.24 -11.76 -13.72
CA MET A 1 -1.07 -11.25 -12.34
C MET A 1 -1.19 -9.74 -12.37
N ILE A 2 -1.94 -9.17 -11.42
CA ILE A 2 -2.09 -7.72 -11.22
C ILE A 2 -1.85 -7.41 -9.74
N VAL A 3 -1.24 -6.27 -9.44
CA VAL A 3 -1.08 -5.75 -8.08
C VAL A 3 -1.96 -4.52 -7.94
N SER A 4 -2.83 -4.49 -6.93
CA SER A 4 -3.61 -3.31 -6.59
C SER A 4 -3.07 -2.65 -5.34
N LEU A 5 -2.89 -1.33 -5.35
CA LEU A 5 -2.81 -0.52 -4.15
C LEU A 5 -4.07 0.34 -4.07
N THR A 6 -4.94 0.07 -3.09
CA THR A 6 -6.11 0.89 -2.79
C THR A 6 -5.85 1.70 -1.54
N ILE A 7 -6.01 3.02 -1.61
CA ILE A 7 -5.99 3.90 -0.45
C ILE A 7 -7.39 4.45 -0.23
N VAL A 8 -7.87 4.34 1.00
CA VAL A 8 -9.18 4.83 1.43
C VAL A 8 -8.98 5.81 2.59
N ARG A 9 -9.65 6.96 2.51
CA ARG A 9 -9.78 7.88 3.65
C ARG A 9 -11.22 7.81 4.18
N TYR A 10 -11.34 7.56 5.46
CA TYR A 10 -12.60 7.53 6.20
C TYR A 10 -12.99 8.93 6.67
N LYS A 11 -14.29 9.13 6.89
CA LYS A 11 -14.78 10.34 7.57
C LYS A 11 -14.27 10.33 9.03
N LYS A 12 -13.99 11.51 9.60
CA LYS A 12 -13.52 11.65 11.01
C LYS A 12 -14.40 10.89 12.01
N ALA A 13 -15.72 10.92 11.82
CA ALA A 13 -16.68 10.22 12.68
C ALA A 13 -16.55 8.68 12.64
N PHE A 14 -15.92 8.13 11.59
CA PHE A 14 -15.78 6.68 11.38
C PHE A 14 -14.34 6.18 11.57
N ILE A 15 -13.47 6.95 12.22
CA ILE A 15 -12.12 6.47 12.60
C ILE A 15 -12.16 5.13 13.36
N PRO A 16 -13.07 4.89 14.33
CA PRO A 16 -13.16 3.58 14.98
C PRO A 16 -13.45 2.43 14.00
N PHE A 17 -14.28 2.66 12.97
CA PHE A 17 -14.54 1.67 11.92
C PHE A 17 -13.33 1.44 11.01
N ALA A 18 -12.52 2.47 10.79
CA ALA A 18 -11.27 2.35 10.04
C ALA A 18 -10.26 1.46 10.78
N LEU A 19 -10.15 1.62 12.11
CA LEU A 19 -9.36 0.73 12.97
C LEU A 19 -9.92 -0.70 13.00
N LEU A 20 -11.24 -0.83 13.12
CA LEU A 20 -11.91 -2.12 13.12
C LEU A 20 -11.70 -2.87 11.79
N ALA A 21 -11.69 -2.15 10.67
CA ALA A 21 -11.40 -2.70 9.35
C ALA A 21 -10.02 -3.39 9.29
N MET A 22 -9.02 -2.86 9.99
CA MET A 22 -7.67 -3.47 10.05
C MET A 22 -7.65 -4.85 10.71
N ALA A 23 -8.64 -5.17 11.53
CA ALA A 23 -8.84 -6.49 12.12
C ALA A 23 -9.81 -7.33 11.27
N ILE A 24 -11.00 -6.80 10.99
CA ILE A 24 -12.09 -7.55 10.35
C ILE A 24 -11.76 -7.91 8.90
N HIS A 25 -11.11 -7.03 8.13
CA HIS A 25 -10.86 -7.27 6.69
C HIS A 25 -9.91 -8.44 6.44
N ARG A 26 -9.12 -8.87 7.44
CA ARG A 26 -8.18 -9.99 7.32
C ARG A 26 -8.89 -11.28 6.93
N LEU A 27 -10.02 -11.58 7.56
CA LEU A 27 -10.74 -12.83 7.34
C LEU A 27 -11.35 -12.95 5.93
N PRO A 28 -12.13 -11.97 5.42
CA PRO A 28 -12.61 -12.03 4.04
C PRO A 28 -11.47 -11.98 3.02
N LEU A 29 -10.35 -11.28 3.28
CA LEU A 29 -9.19 -11.32 2.38
C LEU A 29 -8.50 -12.69 2.35
N MET A 30 -8.43 -13.40 3.47
CA MET A 30 -7.90 -14.77 3.50
C MET A 30 -8.76 -15.76 2.71
N LEU A 31 -10.06 -15.53 2.64
CA LEU A 31 -11.01 -16.37 1.91
C LEU A 31 -11.24 -15.92 0.46
N GLN A 32 -10.67 -14.78 0.07
CA GLN A 32 -10.88 -14.20 -1.25
C GLN A 32 -10.17 -15.02 -2.34
N LYS A 33 -10.96 -15.68 -3.17
CA LYS A 33 -10.44 -16.41 -4.35
C LYS A 33 -9.75 -15.44 -5.33
N GLY A 34 -8.66 -15.89 -5.94
CA GLY A 34 -7.86 -15.10 -6.87
C GLY A 34 -6.92 -14.08 -6.19
N CYS A 35 -7.00 -13.88 -4.87
CA CYS A 35 -6.06 -13.04 -4.11
C CYS A 35 -4.94 -13.90 -3.51
N THR A 36 -3.73 -13.82 -4.06
CA THR A 36 -2.60 -14.69 -3.66
C THR A 36 -1.77 -14.10 -2.52
N PHE A 37 -1.79 -12.78 -2.36
CA PHE A 37 -1.10 -12.06 -1.30
C PHE A 37 -1.80 -10.74 -1.00
N TRP A 38 -1.83 -10.33 0.26
CA TRP A 38 -2.40 -9.03 0.64
C TRP A 38 -1.74 -8.46 1.90
N LYS A 39 -1.80 -7.14 2.02
CA LYS A 39 -1.32 -6.36 3.16
C LYS A 39 -2.24 -5.20 3.43
N LEU A 40 -2.73 -5.15 4.66
CA LEU A 40 -3.39 -3.98 5.23
C LEU A 40 -2.32 -3.04 5.76
N LEU A 41 -2.40 -1.77 5.37
CA LEU A 41 -1.35 -0.79 5.55
C LEU A 41 -1.95 0.45 6.22
N GLY A 42 -1.31 0.95 7.27
CA GLY A 42 -1.50 2.33 7.72
C GLY A 42 -0.80 3.29 6.76
N THR A 43 -1.18 4.56 6.80
CA THR A 43 -0.50 5.61 6.04
C THR A 43 0.10 6.64 6.99
N GLY A 44 1.16 7.31 6.53
CA GLY A 44 1.66 8.51 7.20
C GLY A 44 0.68 9.67 7.02
N ARG A 45 0.67 10.61 7.97
CA ARG A 45 -0.11 11.85 7.86
C ARG A 45 0.18 12.54 6.52
N ASN A 46 -0.85 13.11 5.88
CA ASN A 46 -0.78 13.72 4.54
C ASN A 46 -0.27 12.79 3.40
N GLY A 47 -0.21 11.47 3.61
CA GLY A 47 0.40 10.54 2.66
C GLY A 47 1.92 10.64 2.61
N THR A 48 2.57 11.42 3.48
CA THR A 48 4.02 11.60 3.48
C THR A 48 4.72 10.61 4.41
N PHE A 49 6.05 10.65 4.42
CA PHE A 49 6.90 9.90 5.35
C PHE A 49 6.84 10.48 6.77
N ASP A 50 5.66 10.49 7.38
CA ASP A 50 5.47 11.01 8.73
C ASP A 50 5.47 9.89 9.77
N LEU A 51 6.13 10.14 10.91
CA LEU A 51 6.11 9.25 12.08
C LEU A 51 4.69 9.17 12.69
N GLN A 52 3.88 10.21 12.50
CA GLN A 52 2.50 10.23 12.97
C GLN A 52 1.59 9.48 11.98
N PRO A 53 0.90 8.42 12.43
CA PRO A 53 -0.04 7.70 11.58
C PRO A 53 -1.26 8.58 11.25
N ASP A 54 -1.74 8.51 10.00
CA ASP A 54 -3.06 9.03 9.65
C ASP A 54 -4.13 8.01 10.04
N TRP A 55 -4.82 8.27 11.14
CA TRP A 55 -5.89 7.40 11.64
C TRP A 55 -7.12 7.35 10.72
N GLN A 56 -7.25 8.30 9.78
CA GLN A 56 -8.35 8.31 8.81
C GLN A 56 -7.99 7.58 7.53
N GLN A 57 -6.71 7.40 7.20
CA GLN A 57 -6.29 6.91 5.90
C GLN A 57 -5.57 5.56 6.02
N TRP A 58 -6.07 4.59 5.27
CA TRP A 58 -5.60 3.21 5.30
C TRP A 58 -5.45 2.68 3.87
N GLY A 59 -4.60 1.68 3.72
CA GLY A 59 -4.28 1.06 2.44
C GLY A 59 -4.52 -0.45 2.44
N LEU A 60 -4.87 -0.97 1.27
CA LEU A 60 -4.82 -2.38 0.94
C LEU A 60 -3.91 -2.55 -0.27
N LEU A 61 -2.80 -3.25 -0.07
CA LEU A 61 -2.03 -3.83 -1.18
C LEU A 61 -2.48 -5.27 -1.37
N ALA A 62 -2.83 -5.66 -2.58
CA ALA A 62 -3.25 -7.03 -2.89
C ALA A 62 -2.70 -7.47 -4.25
N VAL A 63 -2.37 -8.75 -4.35
CA VAL A 63 -1.89 -9.40 -5.57
C VAL A 63 -2.96 -10.36 -6.04
N TRP A 64 -3.33 -10.20 -7.31
CA TRP A 64 -4.41 -10.90 -7.97
C TRP A 64 -3.85 -11.79 -9.09
N GLU A 65 -4.45 -12.96 -9.29
CA GLU A 65 -4.08 -13.85 -10.40
C GLU A 65 -4.30 -13.17 -11.75
N ASN A 66 -5.43 -12.47 -11.91
CA ASN A 66 -5.83 -11.77 -13.12
C ASN A 66 -6.63 -10.49 -12.77
N ARG A 67 -7.04 -9.73 -13.80
CA ARG A 67 -7.77 -8.48 -13.63
C ARG A 67 -9.22 -8.72 -13.20
N GLU A 68 -9.82 -9.78 -13.70
CA GLU A 68 -11.21 -10.16 -13.46
C GLU A 68 -11.45 -10.44 -11.98
N ASP A 69 -10.48 -11.03 -11.28
CA ASP A 69 -10.57 -11.32 -9.84
C ASP A 69 -10.53 -10.04 -8.99
N PHE A 70 -9.71 -9.05 -9.39
CA PHE A 70 -9.76 -7.72 -8.78
C PHE A 70 -11.11 -7.04 -9.03
N ASP A 71 -11.64 -7.08 -10.26
CA ASP A 71 -12.92 -6.43 -10.58
C ASP A 71 -14.10 -7.08 -9.84
N LYS A 72 -14.08 -8.42 -9.67
CA LYS A 72 -15.05 -9.15 -8.81
C LYS A 72 -14.94 -8.73 -7.35
N PHE A 73 -13.72 -8.59 -6.82
CA PHE A 73 -13.50 -8.09 -5.46
C PHE A 73 -14.06 -6.68 -5.31
N GLN A 74 -13.75 -5.77 -6.24
CA GLN A 74 -14.15 -4.38 -6.17
C GLN A 74 -15.67 -4.19 -6.28
N SER A 75 -16.36 -5.04 -7.05
CA SER A 75 -17.80 -4.95 -7.24
C SER A 75 -18.61 -5.59 -6.10
N ASN A 76 -18.18 -6.76 -5.59
CA ASN A 76 -19.05 -7.61 -4.78
C ASN A 76 -18.55 -7.88 -3.36
N SER A 77 -17.28 -7.59 -3.05
CA SER A 77 -16.72 -7.95 -1.74
C SER A 77 -17.36 -7.16 -0.59
N PHE A 78 -17.35 -7.79 0.59
CA PHE A 78 -17.68 -7.12 1.84
C PHE A 78 -16.83 -5.86 2.07
N ILE A 79 -15.55 -5.91 1.71
CA ILE A 79 -14.59 -4.82 1.89
C ILE A 79 -14.93 -3.62 1.00
N ALA A 80 -15.24 -3.85 -0.27
CA ALA A 80 -15.64 -2.78 -1.17
C ALA A 80 -16.94 -2.10 -0.70
N LYS A 81 -17.91 -2.89 -0.23
CA LYS A 81 -19.15 -2.37 0.37
C LYS A 81 -18.87 -1.57 1.65
N TRP A 82 -17.97 -2.05 2.50
CA TRP A 82 -17.52 -1.35 3.72
C TRP A 82 -16.93 0.02 3.38
N TRP A 83 -15.99 0.07 2.43
CA TRP A 83 -15.39 1.32 2.00
C TRP A 83 -16.40 2.27 1.36
N LYS A 84 -17.36 1.77 0.58
CA LYS A 84 -18.45 2.59 0.04
C LYS A 84 -19.32 3.21 1.13
N GLN A 85 -19.56 2.49 2.22
CA GLN A 85 -20.41 2.94 3.33
C GLN A 85 -19.69 3.96 4.24
N PHE A 86 -18.46 3.67 4.63
CA PHE A 86 -17.74 4.43 5.68
C PHE A 86 -16.64 5.35 5.14
N GLY A 87 -16.18 5.10 3.91
CA GLY A 87 -15.19 5.92 3.22
C GLY A 87 -15.75 7.30 2.85
N LYS A 88 -14.85 8.28 2.83
CA LYS A 88 -15.09 9.60 2.24
C LYS A 88 -14.57 9.66 0.81
N GLU A 89 -13.37 9.13 0.61
CA GLU A 89 -12.68 9.10 -0.68
C GLU A 89 -11.83 7.83 -0.76
N SER A 90 -11.69 7.29 -1.96
CA SER A 90 -10.84 6.14 -2.22
C SER A 90 -10.31 6.18 -3.64
N TRP A 91 -9.10 5.72 -3.84
CA TRP A 91 -8.52 5.53 -5.15
C TRP A 91 -7.72 4.23 -5.17
N THR A 92 -7.60 3.64 -6.35
CA THR A 92 -6.90 2.39 -6.57
C THR A 92 -5.98 2.52 -7.77
N ILE A 93 -4.73 2.08 -7.61
CA ILE A 93 -3.78 1.92 -8.70
C ILE A 93 -3.63 0.43 -8.98
N LEU A 94 -3.68 0.06 -10.26
CA LEU A 94 -3.40 -1.28 -10.74
C LEU A 94 -2.06 -1.28 -11.46
N CYS A 95 -1.17 -2.17 -11.05
CA CYS A 95 0.16 -2.33 -11.61
C CYS A 95 0.38 -3.76 -12.10
N SER A 96 1.14 -3.91 -13.17
CA SER A 96 1.73 -5.18 -13.56
C SER A 96 3.16 -5.25 -13.01
N PRO A 97 3.58 -6.32 -12.30
CA PRO A 97 4.94 -6.42 -11.79
C PRO A 97 6.00 -6.44 -12.90
N LEU A 98 6.86 -5.43 -12.93
CA LEU A 98 7.99 -5.36 -13.87
C LEU A 98 9.22 -6.10 -13.32
N GLN A 99 9.59 -5.78 -12.09
CA GLN A 99 10.71 -6.37 -11.36
C GLN A 99 10.41 -6.43 -9.86
N SER A 100 10.91 -7.46 -9.18
CA SER A 100 10.79 -7.61 -7.73
C SER A 100 12.06 -8.20 -7.14
N HIS A 101 12.48 -7.70 -5.98
CA HIS A 101 13.64 -8.20 -5.25
C HIS A 101 13.32 -8.43 -3.77
N GLY A 102 13.81 -9.54 -3.23
CA GLY A 102 13.63 -9.92 -1.84
C GLY A 102 12.31 -10.63 -1.55
N LYS A 103 12.00 -10.75 -0.25
CA LYS A 103 10.81 -11.46 0.24
C LYS A 103 9.97 -10.55 1.13
N TRP A 104 8.64 -10.64 0.99
CA TRP A 104 7.70 -10.06 1.93
C TRP A 104 7.07 -11.19 2.76
N ASP A 105 7.32 -11.19 4.06
CA ASP A 105 6.85 -12.21 5.00
C ASP A 105 7.20 -13.63 4.56
N GLY A 106 8.45 -13.79 4.09
CA GLY A 106 8.99 -15.07 3.63
C GLY A 106 8.53 -15.49 2.24
N ARG A 107 7.68 -14.72 1.56
CA ARG A 107 7.15 -15.01 0.22
C ARG A 107 7.71 -14.07 -0.84
N GLU A 108 7.68 -14.48 -2.10
CA GLU A 108 7.97 -13.65 -3.28
C GLU A 108 6.63 -13.28 -3.96
N PRO A 109 5.85 -12.32 -3.42
CA PRO A 109 4.45 -12.14 -3.80
C PRO A 109 4.25 -11.65 -5.24
N PHE A 110 5.27 -11.02 -5.83
CA PHE A 110 5.23 -10.47 -7.18
C PHE A 110 5.89 -11.40 -8.21
N GLY A 111 6.30 -12.61 -7.79
CA GLY A 111 7.05 -13.54 -8.62
C GLY A 111 8.46 -13.05 -8.96
N LYS A 112 9.07 -13.69 -9.96
CA LYS A 112 10.39 -13.37 -10.50
C LYS A 112 10.25 -12.78 -11.90
N THR A 113 9.45 -11.72 -12.03
CA THR A 113 9.31 -11.02 -13.31
C THR A 113 10.56 -10.19 -13.57
N ASN A 114 10.97 -10.15 -14.84
CA ASN A 114 12.01 -9.25 -15.33
C ASN A 114 11.54 -8.70 -16.68
N ASN A 115 10.38 -8.03 -16.67
CA ASN A 115 9.84 -7.44 -17.89
C ASN A 115 10.44 -6.05 -18.08
N THR A 116 11.25 -5.92 -19.13
CA THR A 116 11.88 -4.65 -19.51
C THR A 116 11.05 -3.90 -20.56
N ASP A 117 10.05 -4.54 -21.15
CA ASP A 117 9.19 -3.95 -22.17
C ASP A 117 7.94 -3.36 -21.51
N TYR A 118 8.02 -2.08 -21.18
CA TYR A 118 6.90 -1.30 -20.65
C TYR A 118 6.90 0.11 -21.24
N THR A 119 5.71 0.70 -21.30
CA THR A 119 5.52 2.10 -21.66
C THR A 119 4.60 2.76 -20.65
N GLY A 120 4.87 4.04 -20.34
CA GLY A 120 4.07 4.81 -19.38
C GLY A 120 4.66 4.87 -17.96
N PRO A 121 3.85 5.28 -16.97
CA PRO A 121 4.31 5.50 -15.59
C PRO A 121 4.77 4.21 -14.89
N VAL A 122 5.76 4.34 -14.02
CA VAL A 122 6.31 3.22 -13.23
C VAL A 122 6.03 3.44 -11.76
N ALA A 123 5.35 2.49 -11.13
CA ALA A 123 5.23 2.49 -9.68
C ALA A 123 6.39 1.73 -9.04
N VAL A 124 7.01 2.30 -8.01
CA VAL A 124 8.07 1.67 -7.20
C VAL A 124 7.56 1.44 -5.79
N LEU A 125 7.62 0.19 -5.35
CA LEU A 125 7.33 -0.21 -3.98
C LEU A 125 8.62 -0.61 -3.26
N THR A 126 9.02 0.17 -2.25
CA THR A 126 10.19 -0.13 -1.42
C THR A 126 9.73 -0.48 -0.01
N ARG A 127 10.03 -1.68 0.48
CA ARG A 127 9.74 -2.08 1.88
C ARG A 127 11.03 -2.32 2.65
N ALA A 128 11.15 -1.71 3.82
CA ALA A 128 12.29 -1.91 4.72
C ALA A 128 11.83 -2.30 6.13
N THR A 129 12.57 -3.23 6.74
CA THR A 129 12.51 -3.45 8.19
C THR A 129 13.65 -2.68 8.82
N ILE A 130 13.34 -1.60 9.52
CA ILE A 130 14.37 -0.72 10.09
C ILE A 130 14.83 -1.31 11.43
N ARG A 131 16.14 -1.41 11.62
CA ARG A 131 16.70 -1.81 12.93
C ARG A 131 16.41 -0.72 13.96
N LEU A 132 15.87 -1.09 15.13
CA LEU A 132 15.41 -0.12 16.16
C LEU A 132 16.51 0.89 16.55
N ASN A 133 17.73 0.41 16.73
CA ASN A 133 18.93 1.16 17.02
C ASN A 133 19.45 2.05 15.87
N LYS A 134 18.81 2.01 14.69
CA LYS A 134 19.08 2.89 13.54
C LYS A 134 17.91 3.82 13.21
N LEU A 135 16.80 3.77 13.95
CA LEU A 135 15.61 4.60 13.68
C LEU A 135 15.95 6.08 13.63
N LYS A 136 16.64 6.61 14.65
CA LYS A 136 16.97 8.05 14.72
C LYS A 136 17.76 8.52 13.48
N GLY A 137 18.78 7.75 13.08
CA GLY A 137 19.60 8.06 11.91
C GLY A 137 18.86 7.87 10.58
N PHE A 138 17.92 6.92 10.51
CA PHE A 138 17.05 6.79 9.35
C PHE A 138 16.18 8.05 9.20
N TRP A 139 15.45 8.42 10.26
CA TRP A 139 14.54 9.56 10.25
C TRP A 139 15.24 10.90 9.98
N SER A 140 16.47 11.10 10.46
CA SER A 140 17.22 12.33 10.16
C SER A 140 17.56 12.52 8.68
N ASN A 141 17.50 11.46 7.87
CA ASN A 141 17.82 11.50 6.44
C ASN A 141 16.57 11.40 5.53
N VAL A 142 15.38 11.15 6.09
CA VAL A 142 14.15 10.99 5.28
C VAL A 142 13.80 12.30 4.57
N ASP A 143 13.85 13.43 5.28
CA ASP A 143 13.43 14.73 4.72
C ASP A 143 14.29 15.19 3.54
N SER A 144 15.60 14.95 3.58
CA SER A 144 16.49 15.32 2.48
C SER A 144 16.23 14.47 1.24
N VAL A 145 16.05 13.16 1.41
CA VAL A 145 15.73 12.23 0.32
C VAL A 145 14.36 12.54 -0.28
N ALA A 146 13.35 12.82 0.56
CA ALA A 146 12.01 13.16 0.11
C ALA A 146 12.00 14.43 -0.77
N LYS A 147 12.79 15.45 -0.41
CA LYS A 147 12.94 16.67 -1.22
C LYS A 147 13.59 16.42 -2.57
N ILE A 148 14.63 15.59 -2.61
CA ILE A 148 15.31 15.22 -3.86
C ILE A 148 14.34 14.47 -4.77
N MET A 149 13.60 13.51 -4.23
CA MET A 149 12.60 12.73 -4.98
C MET A 149 11.49 13.63 -5.53
N ALA A 150 10.98 14.57 -4.73
CA ALA A 150 9.92 15.50 -5.17
C ALA A 150 10.36 16.44 -6.30
N ALA A 151 11.67 16.69 -6.43
CA ALA A 151 12.24 17.51 -7.50
C ALA A 151 12.70 16.69 -8.73
N ALA A 152 12.61 15.36 -8.67
CA ALA A 152 13.06 14.50 -9.75
C ALA A 152 12.17 14.64 -11.00
N PRO A 153 12.76 14.75 -12.22
CA PRO A 153 11.98 14.77 -13.45
C PRO A 153 11.10 13.52 -13.59
N GLY A 154 9.82 13.72 -13.86
CA GLY A 154 8.84 12.62 -14.03
C GLY A 154 8.17 12.13 -12.76
N PHE A 155 8.56 12.64 -11.58
CA PHE A 155 7.86 12.33 -10.32
C PHE A 155 6.41 12.79 -10.36
N ILE A 156 5.48 11.89 -10.02
CA ILE A 156 4.05 12.17 -9.95
C ILE A 156 3.61 12.24 -8.49
N THR A 157 3.93 11.21 -7.70
CA THR A 157 3.50 11.14 -6.30
C THR A 157 4.28 10.11 -5.49
N SER A 158 4.24 10.24 -4.16
CA SER A 158 4.75 9.24 -3.23
C SER A 158 3.88 9.13 -2.01
N ILE A 159 3.79 7.91 -1.48
CA ILE A 159 2.97 7.59 -0.33
C ILE A 159 3.73 6.73 0.66
N GLY A 160 3.82 7.22 1.89
CA GLY A 160 4.27 6.44 3.04
C GLY A 160 3.17 5.46 3.47
N ILE A 161 3.45 4.16 3.36
CA ILE A 161 2.56 3.07 3.77
C ILE A 161 3.27 2.15 4.76
N GLY A 162 2.57 1.49 5.68
CA GLY A 162 3.26 0.62 6.64
C GLY A 162 2.36 -0.38 7.34
N GLU A 163 2.87 -1.58 7.58
CA GLU A 163 2.17 -2.60 8.38
C GLU A 163 2.25 -2.30 9.88
N ALA A 164 3.37 -1.69 10.30
CA ALA A 164 3.62 -1.25 11.66
C ALA A 164 4.34 0.11 11.58
N PRO A 165 3.71 1.22 12.03
CA PRO A 165 4.18 2.59 11.78
C PRO A 165 5.65 2.85 12.14
N VAL A 166 6.18 2.12 13.13
CA VAL A 166 7.49 2.39 13.74
C VAL A 166 8.64 1.61 13.10
N TYR A 167 8.43 0.40 12.58
CA TYR A 167 9.56 -0.47 12.16
C TYR A 167 9.33 -1.30 10.89
N ARG A 168 8.10 -1.35 10.33
CA ARG A 168 7.81 -1.98 9.04
C ARG A 168 7.18 -0.95 8.12
N GLN A 169 8.04 -0.15 7.50
CA GLN A 169 7.65 0.87 6.56
C GLN A 169 7.81 0.38 5.13
N ALA A 170 6.92 0.88 4.30
CA ALA A 170 6.99 0.79 2.87
C ALA A 170 6.71 2.16 2.25
N THR A 171 7.16 2.32 1.03
CA THR A 171 6.90 3.51 0.23
C THR A 171 6.42 3.06 -1.11
N PHE A 172 5.37 3.70 -1.58
CA PHE A 172 4.88 3.56 -2.94
C PHE A 172 5.04 4.89 -3.65
N SER A 173 5.78 4.93 -4.75
CA SER A 173 5.95 6.15 -5.56
C SER A 173 5.65 5.87 -7.03
N ILE A 174 5.32 6.93 -7.77
CA ILE A 174 5.12 6.93 -9.22
C ILE A 174 5.94 8.07 -9.81
#